data_AF-A0A351E7Q0-F1
#
_entry.id   AF-A0A351E7Q0-F1
#
_cell.length_a   1.000
_cell.length_b   1.000
_cell.length_c   1.000
_cell.angle_alpha   90.00
_cell.angle_beta   90.00
_cell.angle_gamma   90.00
#
_symmetry.space_group_name_H-M   'P 1'
#
loop_
_entity.id
_entity.type
_entity.pdbx_description
1 polymer ?
#
loop_
_entity_poly.entity_id
_entity_poly.type
_entity_poly.pdbx_seq_one_letter_code
_entity_poly.pdbx_strand_id
1 'polypeptide(L)'
;MDSIQIIYRILKTLEASMDTEAFDDRSISPETLGITRARLLSLLRILLQAGLIEGVAVDTDAAGNFLVSKGRPRITLEGLEYLNESSLM
;
A
#
# COMPACT_ATOMS: atom_id res chain seq x y z
N MET A 1 -9.19 -9.95 8.57
CA MET A 1 -8.21 -10.13 7.49
C MET A 1 -6.83 -10.14 8.12
N ASP A 2 -6.02 -11.14 7.80
CA ASP A 2 -4.59 -11.10 8.13
C ASP A 2 -3.88 -10.02 7.30
N SER A 3 -2.64 -9.73 7.66
CA SER A 3 -1.86 -8.67 7.02
C SER A 3 -1.52 -8.98 5.55
N ILE A 4 -1.35 -10.25 5.19
CA ILE A 4 -1.01 -10.65 3.81
C ILE A 4 -2.20 -10.39 2.89
N GLN A 5 -3.42 -10.74 3.33
CA GLN A 5 -4.63 -10.47 2.56
C GLN A 5 -4.88 -8.96 2.33
N ILE A 6 -4.51 -8.13 3.32
CA ILE A 6 -4.61 -6.67 3.18
C ILE A 6 -3.55 -6.14 2.21
N ILE A 7 -2.31 -6.61 2.32
CA ILE A 7 -1.20 -6.29 1.38
C ILE A 7 -1.64 -6.60 -0.05
N TYR A 8 -2.16 -7.81 -0.29
CA TYR A 8 -2.65 -8.21 -1.60
C TYR A 8 -3.74 -7.28 -2.13
N ARG A 9 -4.72 -6.90 -1.29
CA ARG A 9 -5.78 -5.95 -1.68
C ARG A 9 -5.23 -4.57 -2.03
N ILE A 10 -4.26 -4.06 -1.26
CA ILE A 10 -3.62 -2.76 -1.55
C ILE A 10 -2.93 -2.83 -2.92
N LEU A 11 -2.11 -3.85 -3.15
CA LEU A 11 -1.38 -4.02 -4.41
C LEU A 11 -2.32 -4.16 -5.62
N LYS A 12 -3.37 -5.00 -5.53
CA LYS A 12 -4.38 -5.13 -6.60
C LYS A 12 -5.12 -3.82 -6.87
N THR A 13 -5.36 -3.02 -5.84
CA THR A 13 -6.02 -1.71 -6.00
C THR A 13 -5.10 -0.73 -6.73
N LEU A 14 -3.80 -0.74 -6.43
CA LEU A 14 -2.81 0.09 -7.12
C LEU A 14 -2.60 -0.35 -8.57
N GLU A 15 -2.53 -1.65 -8.83
CA GLU A 15 -2.50 -2.22 -10.18
C GLU A 15 -3.71 -1.78 -11.02
N ALA A 16 -4.94 -1.91 -10.48
CA ALA A 16 -6.15 -1.48 -11.17
C ALA A 16 -6.19 0.04 -11.44
N SER A 17 -5.45 0.84 -10.66
CA SER A 17 -5.34 2.29 -10.85
C SER A 17 -4.31 2.71 -11.90
N MET A 18 -3.59 1.75 -12.51
CA MET A 18 -2.64 2.05 -13.60
C MET A 18 -3.37 2.58 -14.84
N ASP A 19 -4.62 2.15 -15.07
CA ASP A 19 -5.45 2.58 -16.20
C ASP A 19 -6.10 3.96 -15.99
N THR A 20 -5.87 4.61 -14.85
CA THR A 20 -6.49 5.90 -14.51
C THR A 20 -5.47 7.01 -14.31
N GLU A 21 -5.81 8.24 -14.67
CA GLU A 21 -4.95 9.40 -14.40
C GLU A 21 -5.01 9.89 -12.95
N ALA A 22 -6.08 9.53 -12.22
CA ALA A 22 -6.28 9.85 -10.81
C ALA A 22 -6.34 8.58 -9.96
N PHE A 23 -5.86 8.69 -8.71
CA PHE A 23 -6.00 7.65 -7.69
C PHE A 23 -7.06 8.10 -6.67
N ASP A 24 -8.05 7.26 -6.39
CA ASP A 24 -9.00 7.51 -5.31
C ASP A 24 -8.41 7.00 -3.99
N ASP A 25 -7.95 7.92 -3.14
CA ASP A 25 -7.41 7.62 -1.80
C ASP A 25 -8.39 6.78 -0.93
N ARG A 26 -9.70 6.84 -1.20
CA ARG A 26 -10.71 6.07 -0.45
C ARG A 26 -10.64 4.58 -0.75
N SER A 27 -10.09 4.20 -1.90
CA SER A 27 -9.96 2.80 -2.35
C SER A 27 -9.08 1.96 -1.42
N ILE A 28 -8.12 2.58 -0.72
CA ILE A 28 -7.26 1.94 0.27
C ILE A 28 -7.40 2.55 1.68
N SER A 29 -8.52 3.25 1.93
CA SER A 29 -8.75 3.86 3.25
C SER A 29 -8.84 2.81 4.37
N PRO A 30 -8.52 3.17 5.62
CA PRO A 30 -8.66 2.27 6.77
C PRO A 30 -10.06 1.64 6.86
N GLU A 31 -11.10 2.43 6.55
CA GLU A 31 -12.50 2.02 6.56
C GLU A 31 -12.77 0.97 5.46
N THR A 32 -12.31 1.20 4.23
CA THR A 32 -12.44 0.25 3.10
C THR A 32 -11.72 -1.06 3.34
N LEU A 33 -10.59 -1.01 4.05
CA LEU A 33 -9.77 -2.18 4.39
C LEU A 33 -10.18 -2.84 5.72
N GLY A 34 -11.06 -2.22 6.50
CA GLY A 34 -11.51 -2.73 7.80
C GLY A 34 -10.40 -2.78 8.86
N ILE A 35 -9.48 -1.81 8.84
CA ILE A 35 -8.33 -1.73 9.76
C ILE A 35 -8.18 -0.34 10.36
N THR A 36 -7.29 -0.21 11.35
CA THR A 36 -6.94 1.10 11.92
C THR A 36 -6.00 1.86 10.99
N ARG A 37 -6.01 3.20 11.10
CA ARG A 37 -5.04 4.07 10.41
C ARG A 37 -3.59 3.68 10.72
N ALA A 38 -3.27 3.36 11.97
CA ALA A 38 -1.94 2.93 12.36
C ALA A 38 -1.50 1.66 11.61
N ARG A 39 -2.39 0.66 11.49
CA ARG A 39 -2.10 -0.57 10.75
C ARG A 39 -1.91 -0.31 9.26
N LEU A 40 -2.73 0.55 8.66
CA LEU A 40 -2.55 0.94 7.25
C LEU A 40 -1.17 1.58 7.02
N LEU A 41 -0.79 2.55 7.85
CA LEU A 41 0.49 3.24 7.70
C LEU A 41 1.68 2.31 7.92
N SER A 42 1.61 1.38 8.88
CA SER A 42 2.64 0.35 9.06
C SER A 42 2.76 -0.55 7.83
N LEU A 43 1.64 -0.97 7.22
CA LEU A 43 1.65 -1.80 6.01
C LEU A 43 2.20 -1.03 4.81
N LEU A 44 1.79 0.23 4.60
CA LEU A 44 2.33 1.07 3.54
C LEU A 44 3.85 1.27 3.69
N ARG A 45 4.34 1.45 4.92
CA ARG A 45 5.78 1.50 5.19
C ARG A 45 6.48 0.19 4.82
N ILE A 46 5.93 -0.96 5.20
CA ILE A 46 6.49 -2.28 4.85
C ILE A 46 6.56 -2.44 3.33
N LEU A 47 5.49 -2.10 2.61
CA LEU A 47 5.43 -2.16 1.15
C LEU A 47 6.47 -1.24 0.48
N LEU A 48 6.62 -0.01 0.99
CA LEU A 48 7.64 0.94 0.50
C LEU A 48 9.06 0.40 0.73
N GLN A 49 9.34 -0.13 1.92
CA GLN A 49 10.67 -0.67 2.26
C GLN A 49 11.01 -1.94 1.47
N ALA A 50 10.00 -2.75 1.15
CA ALA A 50 10.13 -3.92 0.28
C ALA A 50 10.21 -3.53 -1.21
N GLY A 51 10.05 -2.25 -1.56
CA GLY A 51 10.07 -1.78 -2.94
C GLY A 51 8.85 -2.19 -3.77
N LEU A 52 7.75 -2.62 -3.13
CA LEU A 52 6.53 -3.10 -3.80
C LEU A 52 5.61 -1.95 -4.26
N ILE A 53 5.74 -0.78 -3.62
CA ILE A 53 5.00 0.44 -3.98
C ILE A 53 5.93 1.65 -3.96
N GLU A 54 5.52 2.72 -4.64
CA GLU A 54 6.24 3.99 -4.70
C GLU A 54 5.27 5.20 -4.77
N GLY A 55 5.81 6.41 -4.93
CA GLY A 55 5.02 7.63 -5.15
C GLY A 55 4.37 8.24 -3.92
N VAL A 56 4.58 7.63 -2.74
CA VAL A 56 4.24 8.17 -1.40
C VAL A 56 5.42 7.94 -0.46
N ALA A 57 5.44 8.65 0.68
CA ALA A 57 6.40 8.38 1.74
C ALA A 57 5.69 8.20 3.08
N VAL A 58 6.06 7.14 3.79
CA VAL A 58 5.58 6.85 5.15
C VAL A 58 6.78 6.48 6.01
N ASP A 59 7.05 7.28 7.04
CA ASP A 59 8.11 7.04 8.02
C ASP A 59 7.58 7.31 9.44
N THR A 60 8.45 7.25 10.44
CA THR A 60 8.16 7.55 11.83
C THR A 60 9.25 8.45 12.40
N ASP A 61 8.86 9.43 13.19
CA ASP A 61 9.82 10.21 13.98
C ASP A 61 10.39 9.39 15.15
N ALA A 62 11.31 9.99 15.91
CA ALA A 62 11.92 9.36 17.08
C ALA A 62 10.91 9.06 18.23
N ALA A 63 9.73 9.68 18.21
CA ALA A 63 8.65 9.44 19.18
C ALA A 63 7.65 8.37 18.69
N GLY A 64 7.84 7.83 17.48
CA GLY A 64 6.97 6.84 16.87
C GLY A 64 5.74 7.42 16.16
N ASN A 65 5.65 8.74 15.97
CA ASN A 65 4.56 9.35 15.21
C ASN A 65 4.80 9.16 13.71
N PHE A 66 3.75 8.82 12.98
CA PHE A 66 3.84 8.67 11.53
C PHE A 66 4.04 10.01 10.82
N LEU A 67 5.06 10.05 9.96
CA LEU A 67 5.31 11.11 9.00
C LEU A 67 4.84 10.63 7.63
N VAL A 68 3.92 11.36 7.00
CA VAL A 68 3.32 10.96 5.72
C VAL A 68 3.45 12.09 4.72
N SER A 69 4.11 11.83 3.60
CA SER A 69 4.10 12.72 2.43
C SER A 69 3.13 12.16 1.39
N LYS A 70 2.12 12.97 1.05
CA LYS A 70 1.09 12.60 0.08
C LYS A 70 1.56 12.90 -1.33
N GLY A 71 2.04 11.88 -2.02
CA GLY A 71 2.05 11.83 -3.48
C GLY A 71 0.98 10.87 -3.99
N ARG A 72 1.11 10.41 -5.23
CA ARG A 72 0.22 9.41 -5.82
C ARG A 72 0.84 8.03 -5.64
N PRO A 73 0.26 7.12 -4.83
CA PRO A 73 0.82 5.78 -4.66
C PRO A 73 0.73 5.01 -5.99
N ARG A 74 1.76 4.23 -6.28
CA ARG A 74 1.86 3.37 -7.48
C ARG A 74 2.44 2.03 -7.09
N ILE A 75 2.04 0.98 -7.80
CA ILE A 75 2.69 -0.33 -7.72
C ILE A 75 3.98 -0.32 -8.54
N THR A 76 5.01 -1.03 -8.09
CA THR A 76 6.28 -1.18 -8.82
C THR A 76 6.31 -2.50 -9.59
N LEU A 77 7.39 -2.76 -10.34
CA LEU A 77 7.62 -4.06 -10.97
C LEU A 77 7.66 -5.19 -9.94
N GLU A 78 8.41 -5.03 -8.85
CA GLU A 78 8.48 -6.00 -7.74
C GLU A 78 7.08 -6.27 -7.15
N GLY A 79 6.26 -5.23 -7.02
CA GLY A 79 4.87 -5.36 -6.58
C GLY A 79 4.01 -6.22 -7.49
N LEU A 80 4.20 -6.10 -8.81
CA LEU A 80 3.50 -6.91 -9.81
C LEU A 80 3.99 -8.37 -9.78
N GLU A 81 5.29 -8.59 -9.64
CA GLU A 81 5.88 -9.94 -9.52
C GLU A 81 5.36 -10.65 -8.26
N TYR A 82 5.31 -9.94 -7.13
CA TYR A 82 4.72 -10.45 -5.88
C TYR A 82 3.25 -10.88 -6.05
N LEU A 83 2.44 -10.07 -6.74
CA LEU A 83 1.04 -10.40 -7.03
C LEU A 83 0.92 -11.67 -7.88
N ASN A 84 1.81 -11.84 -8.87
CA ASN A 84 1.83 -13.00 -9.75
C ASN A 84 2.25 -14.27 -8.99
N GLU A 85 3.30 -14.21 -8.17
CA GLU A 85 3.75 -15.35 -7.35
C GLU A 85 2.72 -15.75 -6.30
N SER A 86 2.08 -14.79 -5.64
CA SER A 86 1.02 -15.06 -4.67
C SER A 86 -0.26 -15.60 -5.30
N SER A 87 -0.46 -15.44 -6.61
CA SER A 87 -1.58 -16.05 -7.34
C SER A 87 -1.37 -17.54 -7.66
N LEU A 88 -0.12 -18.01 -7.51
CA LEU A 88 0.29 -19.40 -7.70
C LEU A 88 0.32 -20.20 -6.38
N MET A 89 0.12 -19.52 -5.24
CA MET A 89 -0.07 -20.12 -3.91
C MET A 89 -1.56 -20.31 -3.59
#